data_AF-A0A7X4I7U8-F1
#
_entry.id   AF-A0A7X4I7U8-F1
#
_cell.length_a   1.000
_cell.length_b   1.000
_cell.length_c   1.000
_cell.angle_alpha   90.00
_cell.angle_beta   90.00
_cell.angle_gamma   90.00
#
_symmetry.space_group_name_H-M   'P 1'
#
loop_
_entity.id
_entity.type
_entity.pdbx_description
1 polymer ?
#
loop_
_entity_poly.entity_id
_entity_poly.type
_entity_poly.pdbx_seq_one_letter_code
_entity_poly.pdbx_strand_id
1 'polypeptide(L)'
;MPGFLMHLVEGEMILNNLKKQINISKTFTEEFMLGCILPDVTSDKERTHFRPLYQKYHITKYPDMTAVYALYGNQELSPIDLGILAHLQLDASYVTDFWQHFFVFEDESGAPSVDTRHPLFVRLLKGQEARIPLADFFSDKWFYGEYDRINPVLNRQFHPFVPDHVSYRAEDIHIKECIPEDAGMIKTSLSAYVGTAEAIVSEDQAASSGDQVTGSDTRISPDDTCMTKIFPYKDIISFLREQADSYPAMPYIKNILHNQYL
;
A
#
# COMPACT_ATOMS: atom_id res chain seq x y z
N MET A 1 -0.80 -0.47 -8.13
CA MET A 1 -0.13 -0.80 -6.86
C MET A 1 -1.02 -0.35 -5.71
N PRO A 2 -0.86 -0.93 -4.52
CA PRO A 2 -1.35 -0.34 -3.29
C PRO A 2 -0.95 1.14 -3.18
N GLY A 3 -1.76 1.94 -2.49
CA GLY A 3 -1.38 3.32 -2.14
C GLY A 3 -0.63 3.36 -0.82
N PHE A 4 0.01 4.50 -0.53
CA PHE A 4 0.79 4.75 0.70
C PHE A 4 0.11 4.23 1.97
N LEU A 5 -1.19 4.49 2.15
CA LEU A 5 -1.88 4.11 3.36
C LEU A 5 -1.96 2.59 3.56
N MET A 6 -2.11 1.79 2.50
CA MET A 6 -2.11 0.33 2.64
C MET A 6 -0.74 -0.21 3.06
N HIS A 7 0.35 0.36 2.53
CA HIS A 7 1.70 0.02 2.98
C HIS A 7 1.91 0.37 4.45
N LEU A 8 1.44 1.55 4.88
CA LEU A 8 1.53 1.94 6.29
C LEU A 8 0.69 1.03 7.19
N VAL A 9 -0.51 0.63 6.75
CA VAL A 9 -1.36 -0.31 7.51
C VAL A 9 -0.72 -1.70 7.60
N GLU A 10 -0.18 -2.22 6.50
CA GLU A 10 0.57 -3.48 6.51
C GLU A 10 1.79 -3.39 7.45
N GLY A 11 2.55 -2.30 7.35
CA GLY A 11 3.71 -2.05 8.20
C GLY A 11 3.36 -2.05 9.69
N GLU A 12 2.26 -1.40 10.07
CA GLU A 12 1.72 -1.47 11.44
C GLU A 12 1.35 -2.90 11.85
N MET A 13 0.71 -3.69 10.96
CA MET A 13 0.37 -5.08 11.25
C MET A 13 1.63 -5.92 11.49
N ILE A 14 2.67 -5.76 10.66
CA ILE A 14 3.97 -6.42 10.81
C ILE A 14 4.60 -6.05 12.15
N LEU A 15 4.69 -4.75 12.45
CA LEU A 15 5.27 -4.25 13.71
C LEU A 15 4.51 -4.75 14.93
N ASN A 16 3.18 -4.80 14.87
CA ASN A 16 2.36 -5.35 15.95
C ASN A 16 2.59 -6.85 16.15
N ASN A 17 2.82 -7.61 15.08
CA ASN A 17 3.21 -9.01 15.17
C ASN A 17 4.62 -9.20 15.76
N LEU A 18 5.56 -8.31 15.43
CA LEU A 18 6.90 -8.28 16.01
C LEU A 18 6.87 -7.95 17.50
N LYS A 19 6.15 -6.90 17.92
CA LYS A 19 6.02 -6.47 19.32
C LYS A 19 5.53 -7.57 20.26
N LYS A 20 4.78 -8.56 19.75
CA LYS A 20 4.34 -9.74 20.52
C LYS A 20 5.49 -10.71 20.87
N GLN A 21 6.58 -10.68 20.09
CA GLN A 21 7.69 -11.62 20.19
C GLN A 21 8.95 -10.98 20.77
N ILE A 22 9.18 -9.70 20.48
CA ILE A 22 10.43 -9.00 20.78
C ILE A 22 10.15 -7.53 21.15
N ASN A 23 11.01 -6.96 21.99
CA ASN A 23 10.93 -5.54 22.34
C ASN A 23 11.57 -4.71 21.21
N ILE A 24 10.78 -3.88 20.53
CA ILE A 24 11.26 -2.99 19.48
C ILE A 24 11.26 -1.54 19.96
N SER A 25 12.30 -0.79 19.60
CA SER A 25 12.44 0.61 19.97
C SER A 25 11.51 1.51 19.15
N LYS A 26 11.30 2.75 19.64
CA LYS A 26 10.59 3.79 18.88
C LYS A 26 11.29 4.07 17.55
N THR A 27 12.61 4.22 17.58
CA THR A 27 13.43 4.48 16.37
C THR A 27 13.29 3.37 15.34
N PHE A 28 13.32 2.10 15.76
CA PHE A 28 13.10 0.98 14.84
C PHE A 28 11.73 1.07 14.16
N THR A 29 10.69 1.40 14.93
CA THR A 29 9.32 1.57 14.39
C THR A 29 9.27 2.69 13.36
N GLU A 30 9.83 3.85 13.68
CA GLU A 30 9.84 5.03 12.82
C GLU A 30 10.61 4.78 11.50
N GLU A 31 11.78 4.18 11.59
CA GLU A 31 12.62 3.83 10.45
C GLU A 31 11.98 2.74 9.56
N PHE A 32 11.39 1.71 10.18
CA PHE A 32 10.66 0.69 9.43
C PHE A 32 9.48 1.27 8.67
N MET A 33 8.69 2.14 9.31
CA MET A 33 7.54 2.80 8.68
C MET A 33 7.98 3.76 7.57
N LEU A 34 9.13 4.44 7.72
CA LEU A 34 9.75 5.20 6.64
C LEU A 34 10.09 4.27 5.46
N GLY A 35 10.71 3.12 5.71
CA GLY A 35 11.00 2.14 4.69
C GLY A 35 9.78 1.69 3.88
N CYS A 36 8.62 1.55 4.54
CA CYS A 36 7.37 1.14 3.90
C CYS A 36 6.85 2.12 2.84
N ILE A 37 7.37 3.36 2.79
CA ILE A 37 6.93 4.37 1.82
C ILE A 37 8.01 4.72 0.78
N LEU A 38 9.29 4.51 1.10
CA LEU A 38 10.40 5.01 0.29
C LEU A 38 10.37 4.57 -1.19
N PRO A 39 9.99 3.32 -1.54
CA PRO A 39 9.97 2.92 -2.95
C PRO A 39 9.01 3.77 -3.79
N ASP A 40 7.96 4.34 -3.18
CA ASP A 40 6.99 5.21 -3.83
C ASP A 40 7.40 6.70 -3.83
N VAL A 41 8.41 7.08 -3.04
CA VAL A 41 8.96 8.45 -3.02
C VAL A 41 9.97 8.62 -4.17
N THR A 42 9.47 8.53 -5.40
CA THR A 42 10.30 8.55 -6.61
C THR A 42 9.56 9.08 -7.83
N SER A 43 10.31 9.56 -8.82
CA SER A 43 9.82 9.78 -10.19
C SER A 43 10.06 8.55 -11.09
N ASP A 44 10.95 7.64 -10.68
CA ASP A 44 11.35 6.44 -11.42
C ASP A 44 10.97 5.17 -10.66
N LYS A 45 9.73 4.70 -10.88
CA LYS A 45 9.24 3.43 -10.31
C LYS A 45 9.86 2.20 -10.97
N GLU A 46 10.44 2.30 -12.16
CA GLU A 46 11.09 1.14 -12.79
C GLU A 46 12.34 0.76 -11.98
N ARG A 47 13.09 1.76 -11.53
CA ARG A 47 14.23 1.61 -10.63
C ARG A 47 13.82 1.14 -9.22
N THR A 48 12.96 1.88 -8.52
CA THR A 48 12.71 1.62 -7.09
C THR A 48 11.87 0.38 -6.82
N HIS A 49 11.06 -0.05 -7.79
CA HIS A 49 10.24 -1.25 -7.65
C HIS A 49 10.89 -2.47 -8.32
N PHE A 50 12.17 -2.40 -8.72
CA PHE A 50 12.91 -3.53 -9.29
C PHE A 50 12.14 -4.27 -10.39
N ARG A 51 11.53 -3.49 -11.29
CA ARG A 51 10.67 -4.05 -12.34
C ARG A 51 11.52 -4.72 -13.41
N PRO A 52 11.31 -6.01 -13.70
CA PRO A 52 12.12 -6.69 -14.68
C PRO A 52 11.76 -6.22 -16.10
N LEU A 53 12.77 -6.16 -16.98
CA LEU A 53 12.64 -5.61 -18.34
C LEU A 53 11.54 -6.27 -19.18
N TYR A 54 11.22 -7.54 -18.94
CA TYR A 54 10.16 -8.24 -19.67
C TYR A 54 8.77 -7.65 -19.40
N GLN A 55 8.56 -6.97 -18.27
CA GLN A 55 7.31 -6.29 -17.92
C GLN A 55 7.19 -4.88 -18.54
N LYS A 56 8.17 -4.44 -19.35
CA LYS A 56 8.20 -3.08 -19.92
C LYS A 56 6.90 -2.69 -20.63
N TYR A 57 6.30 -3.65 -21.36
CA TYR A 57 5.05 -3.49 -22.10
C TYR A 57 3.88 -4.22 -21.44
N HIS A 58 4.02 -4.60 -20.17
CA HIS A 58 2.92 -5.17 -19.41
C HIS A 58 2.15 -4.07 -18.66
N ILE A 59 0.85 -4.29 -18.52
CA ILE A 59 0.02 -3.45 -17.69
C ILE A 59 0.22 -3.72 -16.20
N THR A 60 0.34 -5.01 -15.85
CA THR A 60 0.70 -5.46 -14.52
C THR A 60 2.21 -5.34 -14.38
N LYS A 61 2.66 -4.37 -13.60
CA LYS A 61 4.06 -4.18 -13.26
C LYS A 61 4.25 -4.33 -11.77
N TYR A 62 5.17 -5.19 -11.36
CA TYR A 62 5.43 -5.49 -9.96
C TYR A 62 6.89 -5.91 -9.74
N PRO A 63 7.39 -5.81 -8.49
CA PRO A 63 8.77 -6.18 -8.17
C PRO A 63 9.08 -7.67 -8.39
N ASP A 64 10.27 -7.96 -8.90
CA ASP A 64 10.81 -9.32 -8.85
C ASP A 64 11.47 -9.57 -7.49
N MET A 65 10.68 -10.07 -6.53
CA MET A 65 11.17 -10.32 -5.18
C MET A 65 12.29 -11.37 -5.14
N THR A 66 12.32 -12.32 -6.07
CA THR A 66 13.41 -13.30 -6.13
C THR A 66 14.74 -12.61 -6.44
N ALA A 67 14.74 -11.68 -7.41
CA ALA A 67 15.90 -10.88 -7.74
C ALA A 67 16.30 -9.94 -6.58
N VAL A 68 15.33 -9.29 -5.92
CA VAL A 68 15.58 -8.40 -4.78
C VAL A 68 16.25 -9.15 -3.63
N TYR A 69 15.72 -10.31 -3.22
CA TYR A 69 16.32 -11.10 -2.14
C TYR A 69 17.69 -11.68 -2.53
N ALA A 70 17.93 -11.99 -3.80
CA ALA A 70 19.25 -12.42 -4.25
C ALA A 70 20.31 -11.31 -4.11
N LEU A 71 19.92 -10.04 -4.30
CA LEU A 71 20.82 -8.88 -4.17
C LEU A 71 21.07 -8.50 -2.70
N TYR A 72 20.02 -8.48 -1.89
CA TYR A 72 20.06 -7.86 -0.56
C TYR A 72 19.88 -8.82 0.61
N GLY A 73 19.32 -10.01 0.38
CA GLY A 73 18.94 -10.97 1.42
C GLY A 73 20.09 -11.67 2.14
N ASN A 74 21.36 -11.34 1.87
CA ASN A 74 22.50 -11.88 2.62
C ASN A 74 23.23 -10.82 3.48
N GLN A 75 22.66 -9.61 3.57
CA GLN A 75 23.26 -8.48 4.29
C GLN A 75 22.58 -8.28 5.65
N GLU A 76 23.25 -7.60 6.57
CA GLU A 76 22.61 -7.08 7.78
C GLU A 76 21.80 -5.85 7.39
N LEU A 77 20.48 -5.98 7.39
CA LEU A 77 19.56 -4.96 6.90
C LEU A 77 19.22 -3.96 8.00
N SER A 78 19.04 -2.68 7.65
CA SER A 78 18.49 -1.69 8.57
C SER A 78 16.98 -1.88 8.75
N PRO A 79 16.36 -1.27 9.78
CA PRO A 79 14.89 -1.24 9.87
C PRO A 79 14.24 -0.61 8.64
N ILE A 80 14.88 0.39 8.01
CA ILE A 80 14.41 1.01 6.77
C ILE A 80 14.42 0.01 5.62
N ASP A 81 15.49 -0.77 5.46
CA ASP A 81 15.58 -1.79 4.41
C ASP A 81 14.50 -2.86 4.56
N LEU A 82 14.19 -3.24 5.80
CA LEU A 82 13.09 -4.17 6.08
C LEU A 82 11.75 -3.55 5.68
N GLY A 83 11.49 -2.29 6.02
CA GLY A 83 10.29 -1.59 5.55
C GLY A 83 10.18 -1.56 4.01
N ILE A 84 11.30 -1.33 3.31
CA ILE A 84 11.36 -1.37 1.84
C ILE A 84 11.00 -2.77 1.32
N LEU A 85 11.52 -3.83 1.93
CA LEU A 85 11.19 -5.20 1.55
C LEU A 85 9.71 -5.53 1.79
N ALA A 86 9.09 -5.00 2.87
CA ALA A 86 7.66 -5.14 3.11
C ALA A 86 6.84 -4.49 2.00
N HIS A 87 7.17 -3.24 1.66
CA HIS A 87 6.55 -2.52 0.55
C HIS A 87 6.60 -3.30 -0.76
N LEU A 88 7.80 -3.74 -1.16
CA LEU A 88 8.00 -4.45 -2.44
C LEU A 88 7.28 -5.80 -2.46
N GLN A 89 7.25 -6.51 -1.33
CA GLN A 89 6.53 -7.78 -1.21
C GLN A 89 5.02 -7.59 -1.32
N LEU A 90 4.47 -6.58 -0.65
CA LEU A 90 3.05 -6.24 -0.75
C LEU A 90 2.68 -5.88 -2.18
N ASP A 91 3.52 -5.08 -2.85
CA ASP A 91 3.37 -4.71 -4.25
C ASP A 91 3.30 -5.92 -5.19
N ALA A 92 4.23 -6.86 -5.01
CA ALA A 92 4.25 -8.11 -5.78
C ALA A 92 2.97 -8.90 -5.56
N SER A 93 2.66 -9.22 -4.31
CA SER A 93 1.54 -10.09 -3.94
C SER A 93 0.17 -9.46 -4.25
N TYR A 94 0.07 -8.12 -4.23
CA TYR A 94 -1.16 -7.42 -4.59
C TYR A 94 -1.53 -7.64 -6.06
N VAL A 95 -0.52 -7.70 -6.94
CA VAL A 95 -0.74 -7.94 -8.38
C VAL A 95 -0.79 -9.42 -8.71
N THR A 96 0.10 -10.23 -8.12
CA THR A 96 0.20 -11.66 -8.45
C THR A 96 -0.84 -12.51 -7.76
N ASP A 97 -1.37 -12.09 -6.61
CA ASP A 97 -2.24 -12.96 -5.81
C ASP A 97 -3.59 -12.27 -5.59
N PHE A 98 -3.60 -11.00 -5.15
CA PHE A 98 -4.85 -10.34 -4.78
C PHE A 98 -5.74 -10.01 -5.99
N TRP A 99 -5.23 -9.30 -7.01
CA TRP A 99 -6.01 -8.87 -8.19
C TRP A 99 -6.73 -10.01 -8.91
N GLN A 100 -6.08 -11.17 -8.98
CA GLN A 100 -6.56 -12.33 -9.71
C GLN A 100 -7.92 -12.83 -9.23
N HIS A 101 -8.33 -12.47 -8.00
CA HIS A 101 -9.61 -12.84 -7.42
C HIS A 101 -10.78 -11.94 -7.87
N PHE A 102 -10.49 -10.77 -8.46
CA PHE A 102 -11.49 -9.73 -8.71
C PHE A 102 -11.67 -9.41 -10.20
N PHE A 103 -10.61 -9.48 -10.99
CA PHE A 103 -10.69 -9.18 -12.41
C PHE A 103 -9.58 -9.86 -13.21
N VAL A 104 -9.79 -9.94 -14.52
CA VAL A 104 -8.78 -10.37 -15.49
C VAL A 104 -8.64 -9.32 -16.58
N PHE A 105 -7.42 -9.20 -17.10
CA PHE A 105 -7.13 -8.41 -18.29
C PHE A 105 -7.29 -9.27 -19.54
N GLU A 106 -7.98 -8.74 -20.54
CA GLU A 106 -8.29 -9.43 -21.79
C GLU A 106 -7.92 -8.58 -22.99
N ASP A 107 -7.53 -9.22 -24.08
CA ASP A 107 -7.39 -8.57 -25.38
C ASP A 107 -8.76 -8.32 -26.07
N GLU A 108 -8.71 -7.80 -27.29
CA GLU A 108 -9.91 -7.54 -28.11
C GLU A 108 -10.79 -8.78 -28.34
N SER A 109 -10.20 -9.98 -28.37
CA SER A 109 -10.90 -11.26 -28.57
C SER A 109 -11.50 -11.84 -27.28
N GLY A 110 -11.15 -11.28 -26.12
CA GLY A 110 -11.54 -11.80 -24.82
C GLY A 110 -10.55 -12.81 -24.24
N ALA A 111 -9.39 -13.01 -24.86
CA ALA A 111 -8.35 -13.89 -24.33
C ALA A 111 -7.50 -13.16 -23.27
N PRO A 112 -7.03 -13.84 -22.20
CA PRO A 112 -6.19 -13.21 -21.19
C PRO A 112 -4.93 -12.58 -21.78
N SER A 113 -4.70 -11.30 -21.49
CA SER A 113 -3.52 -10.57 -21.97
C SER A 113 -3.18 -9.40 -21.07
N VAL A 114 -1.89 -9.11 -20.94
CA VAL A 114 -1.36 -7.95 -20.20
C VAL A 114 -0.54 -7.02 -21.09
N ASP A 115 -0.42 -7.31 -22.39
CA ASP A 115 0.45 -6.58 -23.31
C ASP A 115 -0.19 -5.27 -23.78
N THR A 116 0.35 -4.15 -23.32
CA THR A 116 -0.17 -2.81 -23.59
C THR A 116 0.04 -2.34 -25.03
N ARG A 117 0.71 -3.13 -25.87
CA ARG A 117 0.85 -2.84 -27.31
C ARG A 117 -0.43 -3.16 -28.09
N HIS A 118 -1.37 -3.85 -27.45
CA HIS A 118 -2.68 -4.16 -27.99
C HIS A 118 -3.78 -3.50 -27.15
N PRO A 119 -4.97 -3.24 -27.72
CA PRO A 119 -6.10 -2.80 -26.92
C PRO A 119 -6.46 -3.85 -25.87
N LEU A 120 -6.65 -3.39 -24.64
CA LEU A 120 -6.97 -4.23 -23.49
C LEU A 120 -8.30 -3.83 -22.87
N PHE A 121 -8.93 -4.80 -22.24
CA PHE A 121 -10.15 -4.68 -21.48
C PHE A 121 -9.99 -5.36 -20.12
N VAL A 122 -10.82 -4.96 -19.17
CA VAL A 122 -10.92 -5.59 -17.86
C VAL A 122 -12.29 -6.21 -17.71
N ARG A 123 -12.32 -7.50 -17.39
CA ARG A 123 -13.54 -8.20 -17.01
C ARG A 123 -13.54 -8.46 -15.51
N LEU A 124 -14.57 -7.97 -14.84
CA LEU A 124 -14.80 -8.25 -13.42
C LEU A 124 -15.26 -9.70 -13.24
N LEU A 125 -14.72 -10.39 -12.23
CA LEU A 125 -15.06 -11.79 -11.91
C LEU A 125 -16.29 -11.92 -11.02
N LYS A 126 -16.74 -10.83 -10.40
CA LYS A 126 -17.94 -10.77 -9.55
C LYS A 126 -18.79 -9.56 -9.92
N GLY A 127 -20.11 -9.73 -9.90
CA GLY A 127 -21.10 -8.70 -10.27
C GLY A 127 -21.67 -8.89 -11.67
N GLN A 128 -22.34 -7.87 -12.22
CA GLN A 128 -22.65 -7.87 -13.65
C GLN A 128 -21.33 -7.88 -14.43
N GLU A 129 -21.17 -8.82 -15.36
CA GLU A 129 -19.99 -8.95 -16.22
C GLU A 129 -19.86 -7.69 -17.10
N ALA A 130 -19.19 -6.67 -16.55
CA ALA A 130 -18.78 -5.50 -17.30
C ALA A 130 -17.43 -5.80 -17.95
N ARG A 131 -17.37 -5.69 -19.27
CA ARG A 131 -16.12 -5.62 -20.02
C ARG A 131 -15.76 -4.15 -20.21
N ILE A 132 -14.81 -3.69 -19.41
CA ILE A 132 -14.46 -2.27 -19.27
C ILE A 132 -13.22 -2.00 -20.13
N PRO A 133 -13.22 -1.01 -21.03
CA PRO A 133 -12.01 -0.58 -21.72
C PRO A 133 -10.92 -0.23 -20.72
N LEU A 134 -9.68 -0.62 -20.98
CA LEU A 134 -8.62 -0.42 -20.00
C LEU A 134 -8.41 1.06 -19.63
N ALA A 135 -8.55 1.96 -20.61
CA ALA A 135 -8.44 3.40 -20.42
C ALA A 135 -9.47 3.94 -19.40
N ASP A 136 -10.62 3.27 -19.27
CA ASP A 136 -11.66 3.64 -18.31
C ASP A 136 -11.46 2.95 -16.96
N PHE A 137 -10.88 1.74 -16.93
CA PHE A 137 -10.74 0.95 -15.71
C PHE A 137 -9.88 1.65 -14.65
N PHE A 138 -8.76 2.27 -15.06
CA PHE A 138 -7.91 3.05 -14.16
C PHE A 138 -8.38 4.50 -14.04
N SER A 139 -9.61 4.67 -13.54
CA SER A 139 -10.21 5.98 -13.27
C SER A 139 -10.92 6.00 -11.91
N ASP A 140 -11.32 7.19 -11.47
CA ASP A 140 -12.09 7.41 -10.24
C ASP A 140 -13.47 6.72 -10.27
N LYS A 141 -13.97 6.41 -11.47
CA LYS A 141 -15.20 5.63 -11.63
C LYS A 141 -15.02 4.18 -11.17
N TRP A 142 -13.82 3.63 -11.35
CA TRP A 142 -13.52 2.22 -11.15
C TRP A 142 -12.36 2.06 -10.18
N PHE A 143 -11.17 1.69 -10.66
CA PHE A 143 -10.06 1.23 -9.83
C PHE A 143 -9.54 2.28 -8.84
N TYR A 144 -9.35 3.53 -9.28
CA TYR A 144 -8.80 4.56 -8.37
C TYR A 144 -9.81 5.05 -7.35
N GLY A 145 -11.09 5.12 -7.72
CA GLY A 145 -12.15 5.51 -6.78
C GLY A 145 -12.39 4.51 -5.66
N GLU A 146 -11.93 3.26 -5.80
CA GLU A 146 -11.91 2.31 -4.69
C GLU A 146 -10.99 2.79 -3.56
N TYR A 147 -9.85 3.39 -3.88
CA TYR A 147 -8.94 3.89 -2.86
C TYR A 147 -9.51 5.08 -2.10
N ASP A 148 -10.25 5.97 -2.75
CA ASP A 148 -10.96 7.07 -2.08
C ASP A 148 -11.98 6.56 -1.06
N ARG A 149 -12.57 5.39 -1.31
CA ARG A 149 -13.53 4.74 -0.40
C ARG A 149 -12.84 3.97 0.72
N ILE A 150 -11.75 3.27 0.41
CA ILE A 150 -11.07 2.37 1.34
C ILE A 150 -10.14 3.13 2.28
N ASN A 151 -9.41 4.12 1.77
CA ASN A 151 -8.37 4.81 2.54
C ASN A 151 -8.91 5.48 3.81
N PRO A 152 -10.04 6.22 3.79
CA PRO A 152 -10.58 6.81 5.02
C PRO A 152 -10.93 5.77 6.09
N VAL A 153 -11.40 4.59 5.67
CA VAL A 153 -11.74 3.49 6.59
C VAL A 153 -10.47 2.87 7.18
N LEU A 154 -9.46 2.62 6.35
CA LEU A 154 -8.15 2.15 6.80
C LEU A 154 -7.52 3.12 7.80
N ASN A 155 -7.54 4.41 7.50
CA ASN A 155 -6.96 5.43 8.37
C ASN A 155 -7.67 5.46 9.73
N ARG A 156 -9.00 5.45 9.74
CA ARG A 156 -9.82 5.45 10.96
C ARG A 156 -9.68 4.16 11.78
N GLN A 157 -9.45 3.03 11.13
CA GLN A 157 -9.36 1.75 11.85
C GLN A 157 -7.97 1.51 12.43
N PHE A 158 -6.91 1.85 11.68
CA PHE A 158 -5.55 1.46 12.02
C PHE A 158 -4.69 2.62 12.52
N HIS A 159 -5.02 3.86 12.17
CA HIS A 159 -4.27 5.06 12.54
C HIS A 159 -2.75 4.88 12.37
N PRO A 160 -2.27 4.47 11.18
CA PRO A 160 -0.89 4.08 11.06
C PRO A 160 0.04 5.27 11.24
N PHE A 161 1.23 5.02 11.80
CA PHE A 161 2.23 6.06 11.94
C PHE A 161 2.66 6.61 10.57
N VAL A 162 2.58 7.93 10.40
CA VAL A 162 3.05 8.62 9.19
C VAL A 162 4.47 9.15 9.44
N PRO A 163 5.50 8.70 8.69
CA PRO A 163 6.89 9.01 8.96
C PRO A 163 7.34 10.35 8.35
N ASP A 164 6.65 11.45 8.63
CA ASP A 164 6.91 12.77 8.01
C ASP A 164 8.03 13.60 8.66
N HIS A 165 8.53 13.14 9.82
CA HIS A 165 9.59 13.78 10.60
C HIS A 165 10.71 12.81 11.00
N VAL A 166 10.77 11.64 10.37
CA VAL A 166 11.79 10.63 10.67
C VAL A 166 13.15 11.09 10.14
N SER A 167 14.10 11.29 11.05
CA SER A 167 15.50 11.52 10.68
C SER A 167 16.14 10.19 10.35
N TYR A 168 16.78 10.10 9.19
CA TYR A 168 17.53 8.92 8.77
C TYR A 168 18.84 9.34 8.11
N ARG A 169 19.79 8.41 8.04
CA ARG A 169 21.04 8.59 7.29
C ARG A 169 20.98 7.73 6.03
N ALA A 170 21.27 8.32 4.87
CA ALA A 170 21.18 7.62 3.59
C ALA A 170 22.19 6.46 3.48
N GLU A 171 23.30 6.54 4.22
CA GLU A 171 24.28 5.47 4.36
C GLU A 171 23.70 4.20 4.99
N ASP A 172 22.70 4.32 5.88
CA ASP A 172 22.10 3.20 6.61
C ASP A 172 21.10 2.40 5.74
N ILE A 173 20.66 2.95 4.60
CA ILE A 173 19.76 2.29 3.65
C ILE A 173 20.59 1.46 2.67
N HIS A 174 20.58 0.14 2.74
CA HIS A 174 21.35 -0.74 1.85
C HIS A 174 20.71 -0.88 0.48
N ILE A 175 19.38 -0.80 0.38
CA ILE A 175 18.64 -0.83 -0.88
C ILE A 175 18.72 0.56 -1.54
N LYS A 176 19.88 0.86 -2.14
CA LYS A 176 20.25 2.21 -2.61
C LYS A 176 19.31 2.74 -3.69
N GLU A 177 18.62 1.87 -4.44
CA GLU A 177 17.62 2.27 -5.42
C GLU A 177 16.46 3.05 -4.78
N CYS A 178 16.10 2.76 -3.54
CA CYS A 178 14.97 3.39 -2.86
C CYS A 178 15.35 4.66 -2.10
N ILE A 179 16.62 5.10 -2.16
CA ILE A 179 17.02 6.40 -1.59
C ILE A 179 16.43 7.51 -2.48
N PRO A 180 15.65 8.44 -1.91
CA PRO A 180 15.12 9.57 -2.66
C PRO A 180 16.24 10.45 -3.21
N GLU A 181 16.03 11.00 -4.41
CA GLU A 181 16.98 11.95 -5.03
C GLU A 181 17.05 13.27 -4.25
N ASP A 182 15.94 13.65 -3.63
CA ASP A 182 15.81 14.81 -2.74
C ASP A 182 14.99 14.41 -1.50
N ALA A 183 15.52 14.70 -0.31
CA ALA A 183 14.82 14.47 0.96
C ALA A 183 13.47 15.23 1.05
N GLY A 184 13.33 16.36 0.35
CA GLY A 184 12.07 17.11 0.24
C GLY A 184 10.93 16.32 -0.42
N MET A 185 11.24 15.26 -1.17
CA MET A 185 10.24 14.40 -1.80
C MET A 185 9.40 13.62 -0.78
N ILE A 186 9.98 13.25 0.37
CA ILE A 186 9.25 12.53 1.43
C ILE A 186 8.11 13.41 1.94
N LYS A 187 8.42 14.66 2.31
CA LYS A 187 7.41 15.61 2.79
C LYS A 187 6.35 15.90 1.74
N THR A 188 6.76 16.04 0.48
CA THR A 188 5.84 16.26 -0.63
C THR A 188 4.87 15.08 -0.79
N SER A 189 5.40 13.85 -0.78
CA SER A 189 4.61 12.62 -0.94
C SER A 189 3.65 12.37 0.22
N LEU A 190 4.06 12.75 1.44
CA LEU A 190 3.25 12.59 2.65
C LEU A 190 2.27 13.73 2.91
N SER A 191 2.37 14.86 2.19
CA SER A 191 1.57 16.07 2.47
C SER A 191 0.05 15.84 2.50
N ALA A 192 -0.46 14.92 1.67
CA ALA A 192 -1.88 14.56 1.65
C ALA A 192 -2.35 13.78 2.89
N TYR A 193 -1.42 13.20 3.65
CA TYR A 193 -1.70 12.35 4.81
C TYR A 193 -1.44 13.09 6.14
N VAL A 194 -0.50 14.04 6.15
CA VAL A 194 -0.06 14.80 7.34
C VAL A 194 -1.12 15.74 7.92
N GLY A 195 -2.21 16.06 7.21
CA GLY A 195 -3.31 16.91 7.71
C GLY A 195 -4.62 16.17 8.07
N THR A 196 -4.72 14.87 7.77
CA THR A 196 -5.97 14.11 7.98
C THR A 196 -6.19 13.68 9.42
N ALA A 197 -5.12 13.63 10.24
CA ALA A 197 -5.22 13.30 11.65
C ALA A 197 -5.81 14.46 12.50
N GLU A 198 -5.50 15.71 12.15
CA GLU A 198 -5.99 16.88 12.91
C GLU A 198 -7.42 17.30 12.52
N ALA A 199 -7.82 17.10 11.26
CA ALA A 199 -9.16 17.45 10.77
C ALA A 199 -10.27 16.55 11.33
N ILE A 200 -9.98 15.31 11.72
CA ILE A 200 -10.98 14.39 12.29
C ILE A 200 -11.21 14.69 13.78
N VAL A 201 -10.20 15.18 14.50
CA VAL A 201 -10.33 15.57 15.91
C VAL A 201 -11.21 16.82 16.06
N SER A 202 -11.21 17.73 15.08
CA SER A 202 -12.06 18.92 15.11
C SER A 202 -13.54 18.62 14.83
N GLU A 203 -13.85 17.63 13.98
CA GLU A 203 -15.23 17.19 13.74
C GLU A 203 -15.83 16.43 14.93
N ASP A 204 -15.05 15.57 15.62
CA ASP A 204 -15.52 14.87 16.83
C ASP A 204 -15.69 15.82 18.03
N GLN A 205 -14.89 16.90 18.13
CA GLN A 205 -15.09 17.92 19.17
C GLN A 205 -16.28 18.86 18.85
N ALA A 206 -16.52 19.17 17.57
CA ALA A 206 -17.69 19.94 17.14
C ALA A 206 -19.01 19.16 17.33
N ALA A 207 -18.99 17.83 17.16
CA ALA A 207 -20.15 16.96 17.37
C ALA A 207 -20.54 16.78 18.86
N SER A 208 -19.64 17.10 19.81
CA SER A 208 -19.90 16.95 21.26
C SER A 208 -20.49 18.20 21.96
N SER A 209 -20.65 19.31 21.24
CA SER A 209 -21.00 20.61 21.85
C SER A 209 -22.28 21.28 21.34
N GLY A 210 -23.16 20.56 20.64
CA GLY A 210 -24.44 21.13 20.16
C GLY A 210 -25.60 20.16 20.20
N ASP A 211 -26.28 20.07 21.34
CA ASP A 211 -27.59 19.43 21.42
C ASP A 211 -28.67 20.53 21.49
N GLN A 212 -29.48 20.67 20.44
CA GLN A 212 -30.94 20.81 20.49
C GLN A 212 -31.57 21.10 19.10
N VAL A 213 -32.37 20.13 18.66
CA VAL A 213 -33.68 20.25 17.97
C VAL A 213 -33.75 20.97 16.61
N THR A 214 -34.00 20.22 15.54
CA THR A 214 -35.29 20.20 14.79
C THR A 214 -35.20 19.21 13.63
N GLY A 215 -36.25 18.43 13.44
CA GLY A 215 -36.30 17.40 12.40
C GLY A 215 -36.28 17.99 10.99
N SER A 216 -35.56 17.32 10.11
CA SER A 216 -35.92 17.26 8.69
C SER A 216 -35.59 15.87 8.18
N ASP A 217 -36.62 15.20 7.64
CA ASP A 217 -36.52 14.03 6.80
C ASP A 217 -35.58 14.32 5.62
N THR A 218 -34.32 13.91 5.71
CA THR A 218 -33.50 13.64 4.54
C THR A 218 -33.58 12.15 4.26
N ARG A 219 -34.60 11.81 3.48
CA ARG A 219 -34.75 10.55 2.76
C ARG A 219 -33.37 10.12 2.26
N ILE A 220 -32.93 8.95 2.70
CA ILE A 220 -31.88 8.18 2.04
C ILE A 220 -32.31 8.10 0.57
N SER A 221 -31.56 8.79 -0.31
CA SER A 221 -31.80 8.73 -1.74
C SER A 221 -31.68 7.27 -2.18
N PRO A 222 -32.71 6.66 -2.79
CA PRO A 222 -32.70 5.24 -3.14
C PRO A 222 -31.79 4.88 -4.34
N ASP A 223 -30.98 5.81 -4.85
CA ASP A 223 -30.26 5.66 -6.12
C ASP A 223 -28.78 5.26 -6.01
N ASP A 224 -28.32 4.73 -4.88
CA ASP A 224 -26.93 4.24 -4.72
C ASP A 224 -26.73 2.80 -5.24
N THR A 225 -27.51 2.41 -6.26
CA THR A 225 -27.56 1.03 -6.79
C THR A 225 -26.60 0.75 -7.95
N CYS A 226 -25.62 1.60 -8.24
CA CYS A 226 -24.74 1.39 -9.41
C CYS A 226 -23.27 1.79 -9.22
N MET A 227 -22.61 1.34 -8.15
CA MET A 227 -21.15 1.30 -8.12
C MET A 227 -20.70 -0.06 -7.59
N THR A 228 -20.43 -0.99 -8.51
CA THR A 228 -19.86 -2.30 -8.18
C THR A 228 -18.50 -2.09 -7.50
N LYS A 229 -18.43 -2.33 -6.20
CA LYS A 229 -17.15 -2.36 -5.45
C LYS A 229 -16.30 -3.48 -6.01
N ILE A 230 -15.11 -3.15 -6.52
CA ILE A 230 -14.16 -4.13 -7.06
C ILE A 230 -13.53 -4.88 -5.88
N PHE A 231 -13.15 -4.16 -4.82
CA PHE A 231 -12.46 -4.71 -3.67
C PHE A 231 -13.33 -4.62 -2.41
N PRO A 232 -13.92 -5.74 -1.95
CA PRO A 232 -14.57 -5.78 -0.66
C PRO A 232 -13.55 -5.47 0.44
N TYR A 233 -13.89 -4.54 1.33
CA TYR A 233 -13.01 -4.10 2.43
C TYR A 233 -12.45 -5.28 3.26
N LYS A 234 -13.31 -6.25 3.59
CA LYS A 234 -12.90 -7.45 4.34
C LYS A 234 -11.80 -8.26 3.64
N ASP A 235 -11.80 -8.28 2.31
CA ASP A 235 -10.84 -9.06 1.52
C ASP A 235 -9.49 -8.33 1.53
N ILE A 236 -9.48 -7.00 1.45
CA ILE A 236 -8.27 -6.19 1.65
C ILE A 236 -7.67 -6.42 3.03
N ILE A 237 -8.47 -6.32 4.10
CA ILE A 237 -7.96 -6.52 5.46
C ILE A 237 -7.42 -7.93 5.67
N SER A 238 -8.11 -8.93 5.11
CA SER A 238 -7.64 -10.32 5.20
C SER A 238 -6.32 -10.49 4.46
N PHE A 239 -6.20 -9.92 3.26
CA PHE A 239 -4.97 -9.93 2.48
C PHE A 239 -3.81 -9.23 3.21
N LEU A 240 -3.99 -8.00 3.70
CA LEU A 240 -2.93 -7.27 4.43
C LEU A 240 -2.49 -8.04 5.69
N ARG A 241 -3.43 -8.68 6.39
CA ARG A 241 -3.11 -9.50 7.56
C ARG A 241 -2.30 -10.74 7.17
N GLU A 242 -2.68 -11.42 6.10
CA GLU A 242 -1.92 -12.57 5.58
C GLU A 242 -0.49 -12.17 5.24
N GLN A 243 -0.30 -11.07 4.51
CA GLN A 243 1.04 -10.55 4.18
C GLN A 243 1.86 -10.25 5.44
N ALA A 244 1.25 -9.62 6.44
CA ALA A 244 1.91 -9.31 7.70
C ALA A 244 2.25 -10.55 8.55
N ASP A 245 1.40 -11.58 8.51
CA ASP A 245 1.61 -12.84 9.23
C ASP A 245 2.68 -13.70 8.55
N SER A 246 2.80 -13.63 7.23
CA SER A 246 3.77 -14.39 6.42
C SER A 246 4.98 -13.57 5.96
N TYR A 247 5.25 -12.42 6.60
CA TYR A 247 6.27 -11.48 6.14
C TYR A 247 7.64 -12.15 5.92
N PRO A 248 8.13 -12.27 4.68
CA PRO A 248 9.28 -13.14 4.39
C PRO A 248 10.60 -12.67 4.99
N ALA A 249 10.72 -11.37 5.31
CA ALA A 249 11.92 -10.82 5.90
C ALA A 249 11.99 -10.97 7.45
N MET A 250 11.02 -11.63 8.08
CA MET A 250 11.01 -11.90 9.53
C MET A 250 12.31 -12.54 10.07
N PRO A 251 13.00 -13.46 9.35
CA PRO A 251 14.27 -14.00 9.81
C PRO A 251 15.38 -12.95 9.97
N TYR A 252 15.42 -11.92 9.12
CA TYR A 252 16.42 -10.86 9.19
C TYR A 252 16.23 -9.96 10.41
N ILE A 253 14.97 -9.69 10.79
CA ILE A 253 14.63 -8.87 11.96
C ILE A 253 15.12 -9.52 13.27
N LYS A 254 14.97 -10.84 13.39
CA LYS A 254 15.41 -11.57 14.59
C LYS A 254 16.92 -11.48 14.79
N ASN A 255 17.70 -11.48 13.70
CA ASN A 255 19.16 -11.37 13.77
C ASN A 255 19.62 -9.98 14.22
N ILE A 256 19.02 -8.91 13.68
CA ILE A 256 19.35 -7.52 14.06
C ILE A 256 19.13 -7.29 15.56
N LEU A 257 17.99 -7.77 16.07
CA LEU A 257 17.62 -7.54 17.47
C LEU A 257 18.40 -8.43 18.43
N HIS A 258 18.82 -9.63 18.03
CA HIS A 258 19.70 -10.47 18.85
C HIS A 258 21.09 -9.83 19.02
N ASN A 259 21.60 -9.14 18.00
CA ASN A 259 22.89 -8.44 18.03
C ASN A 259 22.86 -7.14 18.86
N GLN A 260 21.70 -6.55 19.13
CA GLN A 260 21.59 -5.35 19.98
C GLN A 260 21.64 -5.64 21.49
N TYR A 261 21.54 -6.92 21.89
CA TYR A 261 21.58 -7.36 23.29
C TYR A 261 22.82 -8.22 23.64
N LEU A 262 23.83 -8.26 22.77
CA LEU A 262 25.14 -8.88 22.99
C LEU A 262 26.25 -7.81 22.98
#